data_AF-C9ML55-F1
#
_entry.id   AF-C9ML55-F1
#
_cell.length_a   1.000
_cell.length_b   1.000
_cell.length_c   1.000
_cell.angle_alpha   90.00
_cell.angle_beta   90.00
_cell.angle_gamma   90.00
#
_symmetry.space_group_name_H-M   'P 1'
#
loop_
_entity.id
_entity.type
_entity.pdbx_description
1 polymer ?
#
loop_
_entity_poly.entity_id
_entity_poly.type
_entity_poly.pdbx_seq_one_letter_code
_entity_poly.pdbx_strand_id
1 'polypeptide(L)'
;SLLKRDIHFIYLAGYEQPDFITINRFRNRVKKEINNIFTQVVLVLAAKGLISLDVEYIDGTKIESKANKYTFVWKRTVEKNRAKLQEQIRTLLLQVDDVIAQDNAAKTEGVEFTAALLDEISEELNKSLESSPEPKTKEEKQAVRTKKNSLKSLRRNVINSKEYDQHLEIMGERNSYSKT
;
A
#
# COMPACT_ATOMS: atom_id res chain seq x y z
N SER A 1 23.74 12.49 30.73
CA SER A 1 22.75 13.24 31.52
C SER A 1 23.17 14.70 31.59
N LEU A 2 22.28 15.63 31.25
CA LEU A 2 22.54 17.08 31.32
C LEU A 2 22.90 17.51 32.75
N LEU A 3 22.32 16.83 33.76
CA LEU A 3 22.60 16.99 35.19
C LEU A 3 24.04 16.68 35.63
N LYS A 4 24.90 16.20 34.71
CA LYS A 4 26.33 15.94 34.99
C LYS A 4 27.28 16.86 34.22
N ARG A 5 26.77 17.56 33.20
CA ARG A 5 27.62 18.26 32.21
C ARG A 5 27.24 19.73 32.05
N ASP A 6 25.99 20.10 32.34
CA ASP A 6 25.47 21.44 32.16
C ASP A 6 25.22 22.12 33.51
N ILE A 7 25.88 23.26 33.72
CA ILE A 7 25.86 24.00 34.98
C ILE A 7 24.46 24.53 35.33
N HIS A 8 23.63 24.88 34.34
CA HIS A 8 22.27 25.39 34.58
C HIS A 8 21.39 24.30 35.17
N PHE A 9 21.48 23.09 34.61
CA PHE A 9 20.71 21.95 35.08
C PHE A 9 21.22 21.45 36.43
N ILE A 10 22.53 21.50 36.69
CA ILE A 10 23.10 21.17 38.01
C ILE A 10 22.58 22.15 39.07
N TYR A 11 22.58 23.45 38.77
CA TYR A 11 22.09 24.48 39.68
C TYR A 11 20.58 24.35 39.95
N LEU A 12 19.76 24.20 38.89
CA LEU A 12 18.31 24.05 39.00
C LEU A 12 17.90 22.80 39.78
N ALA A 13 18.65 21.70 39.64
CA ALA A 13 18.41 20.48 40.38
C ALA A 13 19.00 20.49 41.80
N GLY A 14 19.70 21.56 42.21
CA GLY A 14 20.34 21.62 43.52
C GLY A 14 21.38 20.50 43.73
N TYR A 15 22.15 20.17 42.69
CA TYR A 15 23.07 19.02 42.64
C TYR A 15 22.42 17.63 42.74
N GLU A 16 21.09 17.53 42.84
CA GLU A 16 20.41 16.24 42.75
C GLU A 16 20.47 15.67 41.32
N GLN A 17 20.49 14.34 41.23
CA GLN A 17 20.49 13.61 39.96
C GLN A 17 19.29 12.67 39.87
N PRO A 18 18.05 13.21 39.81
CA PRO A 18 16.86 12.38 39.68
C PRO A 18 16.90 11.62 38.36
N ASP A 19 16.67 10.31 38.44
CA ASP A 19 16.52 9.47 37.26
C ASP A 19 15.14 9.67 36.61
N PHE A 20 15.00 9.23 35.36
CA PHE A 20 13.75 9.31 34.60
C PHE A 20 12.56 8.72 35.37
N ILE A 21 12.77 7.61 36.09
CA ILE A 21 11.73 6.98 36.92
C ILE A 21 11.25 7.95 38.03
N THR A 22 12.18 8.62 38.70
CA THR A 22 11.89 9.57 39.78
C THR A 22 11.09 10.77 39.25
N ILE A 23 11.52 11.33 38.12
CA ILE A 23 10.82 12.44 37.45
C ILE A 23 9.41 12.01 37.03
N ASN A 24 9.26 10.81 36.47
CA ASN A 24 7.96 10.33 36.01
C ASN A 24 6.99 10.08 37.17
N ARG A 25 7.48 9.52 38.30
CA ARG A 25 6.66 9.40 39.52
C ARG A 25 6.23 10.76 40.05
N PHE A 26 7.12 11.75 40.07
CA PHE A 26 6.77 13.12 40.45
C PHE A 26 5.66 13.68 39.55
N ARG A 27 5.84 13.61 38.22
CA ARG A 27 4.85 14.09 37.24
C ARG A 27 3.47 13.45 37.44
N ASN A 28 3.44 12.14 37.69
CA ASN A 28 2.18 11.43 37.95
C ASN A 28 1.51 11.88 39.26
N ARG A 29 2.31 12.14 40.30
CA ARG A 29 1.80 12.60 41.61
C ARG A 29 1.21 14.01 41.52
N VAL A 30 1.85 14.93 40.79
CA VAL A 30 1.46 16.35 40.72
C VAL A 30 0.79 16.75 39.39
N LYS A 31 0.14 15.79 38.72
CA LYS A 31 -0.39 15.97 37.37
C LYS A 31 -1.41 17.11 37.29
N LYS A 32 -2.25 17.26 38.31
CA LYS A 32 -3.32 18.28 38.33
C LYS A 32 -2.73 19.68 38.49
N GLU A 33 -1.73 19.82 39.35
CA GLU A 33 -1.03 21.06 39.67
C GLU A 33 -0.21 21.52 38.47
N ILE A 34 0.52 20.61 37.82
CA ILE A 34 1.26 20.91 36.59
C ILE A 34 0.31 21.44 35.50
N ASN A 35 -0.84 20.79 35.30
CA ASN A 35 -1.83 21.25 34.32
C ASN A 35 -2.36 22.64 34.67
N ASN A 36 -2.65 22.92 35.95
CA ASN A 36 -3.13 24.23 36.37
C ASN A 36 -2.09 25.33 36.11
N ILE A 37 -0.83 25.09 36.50
CA ILE A 37 0.28 26.03 36.26
C ILE A 37 0.48 26.24 34.75
N PHE A 38 0.44 25.16 33.96
CA PHE A 38 0.56 25.24 32.51
C PHE A 38 -0.53 26.13 31.91
N THR A 39 -1.79 25.93 32.29
CA THR A 39 -2.90 26.78 31.83
C THR A 39 -2.70 28.24 32.21
N GLN A 40 -2.25 28.52 33.44
CA GLN A 40 -1.97 29.90 33.87
C GLN A 40 -0.85 30.54 33.03
N VAL A 41 0.22 29.81 32.76
CA VAL A 41 1.32 30.28 31.91
C VAL A 41 0.82 30.58 30.49
N VAL A 42 0.03 29.68 29.89
CA VAL A 42 -0.56 29.88 28.56
C VAL A 42 -1.45 31.11 28.54
N LEU A 43 -2.33 31.28 29.53
CA LEU A 43 -3.19 32.46 29.62
C LEU A 43 -2.39 33.77 29.75
N VAL A 44 -1.32 33.77 30.56
CA VAL A 44 -0.44 34.94 30.70
C VAL A 44 0.28 35.26 29.38
N LEU A 45 0.77 34.24 28.67
CA LEU A 45 1.44 34.43 27.38
C LEU A 45 0.47 34.95 26.31
N ALA A 46 -0.76 34.43 26.30
CA ALA A 46 -1.82 34.89 25.40
C ALA A 46 -2.21 36.34 25.69
N ALA A 47 -2.40 36.69 26.97
CA ALA A 47 -2.70 38.06 27.39
C ALA A 47 -1.58 39.06 27.03
N LYS A 48 -0.33 38.61 26.99
CA LYS A 48 0.83 39.40 26.56
C LYS A 48 1.02 39.45 25.03
N GLY A 49 0.18 38.76 24.25
CA GLY A 49 0.28 38.69 22.80
C GLY A 49 1.50 37.91 22.30
N LEU A 50 2.13 37.09 23.15
CA LEU A 50 3.29 36.27 22.78
C LEU A 50 2.88 34.97 22.08
N ILE A 51 1.63 34.54 22.25
CA ILE A 51 1.03 33.37 21.58
C ILE A 51 -0.39 33.71 21.13
N SER A 52 -0.84 33.10 20.03
CA SER A 52 -2.25 33.11 19.61
C SER A 52 -2.91 31.79 20.01
N LEU A 53 -4.15 31.86 20.52
CA LEU A 53 -4.97 30.70 20.83
C LEU A 53 -5.84 30.26 19.64
N ASP A 54 -5.84 31.02 18.55
CA ASP A 54 -6.67 30.77 17.36
C ASP A 54 -6.02 29.75 16.40
N VAL A 55 -4.71 29.52 16.55
CA VAL A 55 -3.94 28.61 15.71
C VAL A 55 -3.56 27.38 16.52
N GLU A 56 -4.15 26.24 16.17
CA GLU A 56 -3.81 24.96 16.77
C GLU A 56 -2.53 24.41 16.12
N TYR A 57 -1.41 24.51 16.83
CA TYR A 57 -0.15 23.91 16.42
C TYR A 57 -0.14 22.43 16.82
N ILE A 58 -0.44 21.56 15.87
CA ILE A 58 -0.23 20.12 16.03
C ILE A 58 1.26 19.85 15.77
N ASP A 59 2.09 20.03 16.80
CA ASP A 59 3.51 19.65 16.75
C ASP A 59 3.61 18.11 16.82
N GLY A 60 3.59 17.47 15.65
CA GLY A 60 3.61 16.01 15.56
C GLY A 60 3.34 15.37 14.20
N THR A 61 3.15 16.11 13.11
CA THR A 61 3.06 15.45 11.79
C THR A 61 4.45 15.02 11.32
N LYS A 62 4.90 13.87 11.81
CA LYS A 62 6.05 13.17 11.26
C LYS A 62 5.66 12.67 9.86
N ILE A 63 6.03 13.41 8.83
CA ILE A 63 5.95 12.93 7.45
C ILE A 63 7.04 11.87 7.33
N GLU A 64 6.66 10.61 7.54
CA GLU A 64 7.56 9.51 7.28
C GLU A 64 7.85 9.48 5.78
N SER A 65 9.11 9.62 5.40
CA SER A 65 9.53 9.43 4.02
C SER A 65 9.09 8.03 3.58
N LYS A 66 8.44 7.92 2.43
CA LYS A 66 8.08 6.64 1.78
C LYS A 66 9.37 5.94 1.31
N ALA A 67 10.16 5.43 2.26
CA ALA A 67 11.48 4.86 2.06
C ALA A 67 11.40 3.40 1.57
N ASN A 68 10.66 3.16 0.49
CA ASN A 68 10.65 1.85 -0.14
C ASN A 68 12.03 1.60 -0.78
N LYS A 69 12.65 0.44 -0.52
CA LYS A 69 13.93 0.05 -1.16
C LYS A 69 13.87 0.09 -2.69
N TYR A 70 12.67 -0.04 -3.26
CA TYR A 70 12.41 -0.05 -4.71
C TYR A 70 11.61 1.19 -5.14
N THR A 71 12.25 2.36 -5.12
CA THR A 71 11.65 3.62 -5.61
C THR A 71 11.61 3.71 -7.12
N PHE A 72 12.57 3.14 -7.84
CA PHE A 72 12.65 3.26 -9.31
C PHE A 72 12.01 2.09 -10.04
N VAL A 73 11.23 2.41 -11.08
CA VAL A 73 10.72 1.45 -12.07
C VAL A 73 11.53 1.61 -13.35
N TRP A 74 11.98 0.50 -13.92
CA TRP A 74 12.82 0.45 -15.11
C TRP A 74 12.04 -0.11 -16.31
N LYS A 75 12.11 0.56 -17.46
CA LYS A 75 11.38 0.20 -18.69
C LYS A 75 11.63 -1.25 -19.11
N ARG A 76 12.91 -1.63 -19.20
CA ARG A 76 13.34 -2.99 -19.58
C ARG A 76 12.77 -4.08 -18.67
N THR A 77 12.62 -3.80 -17.37
CA THR A 77 12.04 -4.75 -16.41
C THR A 77 10.53 -4.86 -16.60
N VAL A 78 9.84 -3.74 -16.83
CA VAL A 78 8.41 -3.70 -17.13
C VAL A 78 8.11 -4.47 -18.41
N GLU A 79 8.83 -4.20 -19.50
CA GLU A 79 8.66 -4.88 -20.79
C GLU A 79 8.87 -6.40 -20.66
N LYS A 80 9.95 -6.82 -19.98
CA LYS A 80 10.23 -8.25 -19.74
C LYS A 80 9.11 -8.92 -18.94
N ASN A 81 8.62 -8.27 -17.89
CA ASN A 81 7.56 -8.83 -17.06
C ASN A 81 6.20 -8.81 -17.77
N ARG A 82 5.91 -7.78 -18.58
CA ARG A 82 4.73 -7.72 -19.45
C ARG A 82 4.73 -8.88 -20.44
N ALA A 83 5.84 -9.12 -21.13
CA ALA A 83 5.97 -10.28 -22.03
C ALA A 83 5.76 -11.63 -21.31
N LYS A 84 6.33 -11.77 -20.10
CA LYS A 84 6.12 -12.98 -19.28
C LYS A 84 4.65 -13.14 -18.87
N LEU A 85 3.98 -12.05 -18.51
CA LEU A 85 2.56 -12.05 -18.16
C LEU A 85 1.69 -12.49 -19.34
N GLN A 86 1.99 -12.01 -20.55
CA GLN A 86 1.30 -12.42 -21.78
C GLN A 86 1.41 -13.93 -22.01
N GLU A 87 2.59 -14.52 -21.79
CA GLU A 87 2.78 -15.97 -21.91
C GLU A 87 2.03 -16.75 -20.81
N GLN A 88 2.00 -16.23 -19.59
CA GLN A 88 1.21 -16.81 -18.49
C GLN A 88 -0.30 -16.77 -18.77
N ILE A 89 -0.79 -15.72 -19.41
CA ILE A 89 -2.18 -15.62 -19.85
C ILE A 89 -2.45 -16.66 -20.95
N ARG A 90 -1.58 -16.74 -21.96
CA ARG A 90 -1.71 -17.70 -23.06
C ARG A 90 -1.82 -19.14 -22.52
N THR A 91 -0.90 -19.52 -21.65
CA THR A 91 -0.89 -20.85 -21.01
C THR A 91 -2.13 -21.10 -20.14
N LEU A 92 -2.61 -20.08 -19.42
CA LEU A 92 -3.83 -20.20 -18.61
C LEU A 92 -5.08 -20.38 -19.47
N LEU A 93 -5.21 -19.63 -20.56
CA LEU A 93 -6.34 -19.78 -21.49
C LEU A 93 -6.32 -21.16 -22.16
N LEU A 94 -5.16 -21.63 -22.60
CA LEU A 94 -4.99 -23.00 -23.12
C LEU A 94 -5.42 -24.08 -22.10
N GLN A 95 -5.21 -23.87 -20.80
CA GLN A 95 -5.65 -24.79 -19.75
C GLN A 95 -7.15 -24.76 -19.49
N VAL A 96 -7.83 -23.66 -19.84
CA VAL A 96 -9.30 -23.53 -19.73
C VAL A 96 -9.99 -24.10 -20.97
N ASP A 97 -9.28 -24.15 -22.10
CA ASP A 97 -9.78 -24.45 -23.45
C ASP A 97 -9.86 -25.94 -23.84
N ASP A 98 -10.17 -26.85 -22.93
CA ASP A 98 -10.77 -28.15 -23.35
C ASP A 98 -12.27 -28.01 -23.73
N VAL A 99 -12.86 -26.79 -23.65
CA VAL A 99 -14.29 -26.55 -23.93
C VAL A 99 -14.58 -25.39 -24.89
N ILE A 100 -13.67 -24.42 -25.09
CA ILE A 100 -13.93 -23.19 -25.89
C ILE A 100 -12.89 -23.04 -27.05
N ALA A 101 -12.12 -24.09 -27.37
CA ALA A 101 -11.06 -24.03 -28.38
C ALA A 101 -11.53 -23.91 -29.85
N GLN A 102 -12.80 -24.16 -30.19
CA GLN A 102 -13.18 -24.23 -31.61
C GLN A 102 -13.46 -22.88 -32.28
N ASP A 103 -13.83 -21.82 -31.56
CA ASP A 103 -14.18 -20.53 -32.19
C ASP A 103 -13.08 -19.46 -32.15
N ASN A 104 -12.07 -19.57 -31.27
CA ASN A 104 -11.04 -18.52 -31.10
C ASN A 104 -9.59 -18.97 -31.38
N ALA A 105 -9.30 -20.27 -31.56
CA ALA A 105 -7.95 -20.77 -31.81
C ALA A 105 -7.35 -20.34 -33.17
N ALA A 106 -8.16 -19.80 -34.08
CA ALA A 106 -7.68 -19.29 -35.37
C ALA A 106 -7.01 -17.90 -35.30
N LYS A 107 -7.01 -17.22 -34.14
CA LYS A 107 -6.45 -15.86 -33.99
C LYS A 107 -5.18 -15.79 -33.11
N THR A 108 -4.69 -16.92 -32.61
CA THR A 108 -3.64 -16.99 -31.57
C THR A 108 -2.19 -17.04 -32.08
N GLU A 109 -1.87 -16.26 -33.11
CA GLU A 109 -0.47 -15.92 -33.41
C GLU A 109 -0.33 -14.40 -33.51
N GLY A 110 0.31 -13.79 -32.49
CA GLY A 110 0.71 -12.39 -32.52
C GLY A 110 -0.24 -11.37 -31.86
N VAL A 111 -1.35 -11.79 -31.24
CA VAL A 111 -2.26 -10.87 -30.54
C VAL A 111 -1.71 -10.58 -29.13
N GLU A 112 -1.32 -9.33 -28.87
CA GLU A 112 -1.13 -8.85 -27.50
C GLU A 112 -2.49 -8.87 -26.77
N PHE A 113 -2.57 -9.59 -25.66
CA PHE A 113 -3.75 -9.56 -24.80
C PHE A 113 -3.81 -8.21 -24.10
N THR A 114 -4.73 -7.35 -24.54
CA THR A 114 -5.00 -6.07 -23.87
C THR A 114 -5.79 -6.30 -22.59
N ALA A 115 -5.65 -5.40 -21.62
CA ALA A 115 -6.39 -5.48 -20.37
C ALA A 115 -7.91 -5.55 -20.57
N ALA A 116 -8.44 -4.82 -21.57
CA ALA A 116 -9.86 -4.81 -21.89
C ALA A 116 -10.36 -6.17 -22.41
N LEU A 117 -9.59 -6.81 -23.29
CA LEU A 117 -9.92 -8.14 -23.82
C LEU A 117 -9.87 -9.20 -22.72
N LEU A 118 -8.93 -9.09 -21.78
CA LEU A 118 -8.86 -10.00 -20.63
C LEU A 118 -10.01 -9.80 -19.64
N ASP A 119 -10.45 -8.56 -19.46
CA ASP A 119 -11.65 -8.25 -18.67
C ASP A 119 -12.88 -8.93 -19.27
N GLU A 120 -13.09 -8.79 -20.58
CA GLU A 120 -14.21 -9.41 -21.31
C GLU A 120 -14.20 -10.94 -21.17
N ILE A 121 -13.06 -11.59 -21.42
CA ILE A 121 -12.92 -13.05 -21.25
C ILE A 121 -13.21 -13.45 -19.80
N SER A 122 -12.76 -12.66 -18.83
CA SER A 122 -13.02 -12.96 -17.41
C SER A 122 -14.50 -12.85 -17.04
N GLU A 123 -15.23 -11.92 -17.65
CA GLU A 123 -16.67 -11.78 -17.45
C GLU A 123 -17.45 -12.92 -18.09
N GLU A 124 -17.08 -13.31 -19.31
CA GLU A 124 -17.70 -14.44 -20.02
C GLU A 124 -17.47 -15.76 -19.28
N LEU A 125 -16.25 -16.00 -18.79
CA LEU A 125 -15.95 -17.15 -17.93
C LEU A 125 -16.71 -17.11 -16.61
N ASN A 126 -16.97 -15.93 -16.04
CA ASN A 126 -17.78 -15.82 -14.82
C ASN A 126 -19.25 -16.13 -15.10
N LYS A 127 -19.81 -15.58 -16.19
CA LYS A 127 -21.21 -15.85 -16.61
C LYS A 127 -21.44 -17.33 -16.88
N SER A 128 -20.54 -18.00 -17.60
CA SER A 128 -20.65 -19.44 -17.88
C SER A 128 -20.56 -20.32 -16.63
N LEU A 129 -19.82 -19.87 -15.61
CA LEU A 129 -19.77 -20.52 -14.30
C LEU A 129 -21.05 -20.33 -13.47
N GLU A 130 -21.68 -19.16 -13.56
CA GLU A 130 -22.93 -18.86 -12.86
C GLU A 130 -24.13 -19.56 -13.50
N SER A 131 -24.14 -19.71 -14.82
CA SER A 131 -25.21 -20.41 -15.55
C SER A 131 -25.09 -21.94 -15.51
N SER A 132 -23.97 -22.49 -15.03
CA SER A 132 -23.76 -23.93 -14.93
C SER A 132 -24.57 -24.52 -13.75
N PRO A 133 -25.17 -25.72 -13.92
CA PRO A 133 -25.93 -26.37 -12.84
C PRO A 133 -25.03 -26.66 -11.63
N GLU A 134 -25.63 -26.69 -10.43
CA GLU A 134 -24.88 -26.99 -9.21
C GLU A 134 -24.19 -28.35 -9.30
N PRO A 135 -22.88 -28.43 -9.02
CA PRO A 135 -22.12 -29.66 -9.18
C PRO A 135 -22.56 -30.70 -8.13
N LYS A 136 -23.03 -31.85 -8.60
CA LYS A 136 -23.56 -32.94 -7.76
C LYS A 136 -22.48 -33.95 -7.43
N THR A 137 -21.56 -34.23 -8.37
CA THR A 137 -20.47 -35.20 -8.19
C THR A 137 -19.20 -34.54 -7.63
N LYS A 138 -18.29 -35.36 -7.06
CA LYS A 138 -16.98 -34.89 -6.55
C LYS A 138 -16.11 -34.33 -7.69
N GLU A 139 -16.18 -34.93 -8.87
CA GLU A 139 -15.44 -34.54 -10.07
C GLU A 139 -15.94 -33.20 -10.62
N GLU A 140 -17.26 -33.01 -10.72
CA GLU A 140 -17.85 -31.72 -11.09
C GLU A 140 -17.47 -30.61 -10.11
N LYS A 141 -17.48 -30.88 -8.80
CA LYS A 141 -17.03 -29.91 -7.78
C LYS A 141 -15.57 -29.52 -7.96
N GLN A 142 -14.72 -30.48 -8.34
CA GLN A 142 -13.30 -30.25 -8.59
C GLN A 142 -13.09 -29.43 -9.88
N ALA A 143 -13.84 -29.72 -10.95
CA ALA A 143 -13.82 -28.95 -12.19
C ALA A 143 -14.31 -27.50 -12.01
N VAL A 144 -15.36 -27.28 -11.22
CA VAL A 144 -15.82 -25.93 -10.87
C VAL A 144 -14.75 -25.18 -10.06
N ARG A 145 -14.06 -25.87 -9.13
CA ARG A 145 -12.98 -25.27 -8.35
C ARG A 145 -11.78 -24.87 -9.20
N THR A 146 -11.36 -25.71 -10.15
CA THR A 146 -10.26 -25.37 -11.06
C THR A 146 -10.62 -24.17 -11.94
N LYS A 147 -11.82 -24.15 -12.53
CA LYS A 147 -12.30 -22.99 -13.31
C LYS A 147 -12.38 -21.70 -12.48
N LYS A 148 -12.88 -21.76 -11.25
CA LYS A 148 -12.89 -20.59 -10.33
C LYS A 148 -11.48 -20.10 -9.99
N ASN A 149 -10.52 -21.01 -9.82
CA ASN A 149 -9.12 -20.64 -9.60
C ASN A 149 -8.51 -19.99 -10.85
N SER A 150 -8.79 -20.51 -12.04
CA SER A 150 -8.36 -19.92 -13.31
C SER A 150 -8.93 -18.52 -13.49
N LEU A 151 -10.23 -18.31 -13.21
CA LEU A 151 -10.87 -17.00 -13.23
C LEU A 151 -10.20 -16.02 -12.25
N LYS A 152 -9.91 -16.46 -11.01
CA LYS A 152 -9.21 -15.63 -10.03
C LYS A 152 -7.82 -15.23 -10.52
N SER A 153 -7.10 -16.15 -11.17
CA SER A 153 -5.79 -15.87 -11.75
C SER A 153 -5.87 -14.93 -12.95
N LEU A 154 -6.87 -15.09 -13.82
CA LEU A 154 -7.11 -14.20 -14.96
C LEU A 154 -7.41 -12.76 -14.49
N ARG A 155 -8.26 -12.58 -13.47
CA ARG A 155 -8.53 -11.26 -12.86
C ARG A 155 -7.28 -10.61 -12.27
N ARG A 156 -6.38 -11.39 -11.66
CA ARG A 156 -5.07 -10.84 -11.21
C ARG A 156 -4.22 -10.40 -12.39
N ASN A 157 -4.20 -11.17 -13.47
CA ASN A 157 -3.44 -10.84 -14.66
C ASN A 157 -3.96 -9.56 -15.34
N VAL A 158 -5.28 -9.33 -15.36
CA VAL A 158 -5.87 -8.04 -15.80
C VAL A 158 -5.27 -6.88 -15.02
N ILE A 159 -5.28 -6.95 -13.68
CA ILE A 159 -4.78 -5.88 -12.82
C ILE A 159 -3.31 -5.60 -13.14
N ASN A 160 -2.49 -6.66 -13.20
CA ASN A 160 -1.07 -6.54 -13.54
C ASN A 160 -0.85 -5.96 -14.94
N SER A 161 -1.70 -6.32 -15.92
CA SER A 161 -1.62 -5.77 -17.28
C SER A 161 -1.88 -4.25 -17.27
N LYS A 162 -2.92 -3.80 -16.56
CA LYS A 162 -3.22 -2.36 -16.40
C LYS A 162 -2.06 -1.63 -15.73
N GLU A 163 -1.46 -2.22 -14.69
CA GLU A 163 -0.29 -1.64 -14.01
C GLU A 163 0.92 -1.50 -14.95
N TYR A 164 1.21 -2.50 -15.79
CA TYR A 164 2.31 -2.41 -16.75
C TYR A 164 2.06 -1.39 -17.85
N ASP A 165 0.83 -1.30 -18.36
CA ASP A 165 0.46 -0.29 -19.36
C ASP A 165 0.59 1.13 -18.77
N GLN A 166 0.16 1.34 -17.51
CA GLN A 166 0.37 2.60 -16.78
C GLN A 166 1.85 2.92 -16.58
N HIS A 167 2.69 1.93 -16.23
CA HIS A 167 4.13 2.15 -16.09
C HIS A 167 4.77 2.62 -17.39
N LEU A 168 4.36 2.07 -18.53
CA LEU A 168 4.86 2.48 -19.84
C LEU A 168 4.38 3.89 -20.22
N GLU A 169 3.12 4.22 -19.92
CA GLU A 169 2.56 5.56 -20.14
C GLU A 169 3.30 6.63 -19.31
N ILE A 170 3.53 6.37 -18.02
CA ILE A 170 4.27 7.29 -17.14
C ILE A 170 5.72 7.47 -17.63
N MET A 171 6.35 6.41 -18.14
CA MET A 171 7.73 6.49 -18.64
C MET A 171 7.82 7.31 -19.93
N GLY A 172 6.89 7.11 -20.88
CA GLY A 172 6.98 7.68 -22.22
C GLY A 172 8.31 7.33 -22.89
N GLU A 173 9.06 8.37 -23.28
CA GLU A 173 10.40 8.26 -23.87
C GLU A 173 11.51 7.89 -22.86
N ARG A 174 11.23 7.94 -21.55
CA ARG A 174 12.24 7.71 -20.51
C ARG A 174 12.50 6.23 -20.28
N ASN A 175 13.71 5.90 -19.84
CA ASN A 175 14.10 4.53 -19.49
C ASN A 175 13.69 4.11 -18.06
N SER A 176 13.30 5.06 -17.21
CA SER A 176 12.86 4.82 -15.84
C SER A 176 12.07 6.00 -15.27
N TYR A 177 11.37 5.76 -14.16
CA TYR A 177 10.79 6.81 -13.33
C TYR A 177 10.81 6.43 -11.84
N SER A 178 10.76 7.44 -10.96
CA SER A 178 10.65 7.23 -9.51
C SER A 178 9.18 7.21 -9.08
N LYS A 179 8.82 6.23 -8.25
CA LYS A 179 7.52 6.17 -7.56
C LYS A 179 7.52 7.21 -6.45
N THR A 180 6.62 8.19 -6.54
CA THR A 180 6.34 9.14 -5.45
C THR A 180 5.34 8.57 -4.44
#